data_AF-A0A453D2U6-F1
#
_entry.id   AF-A0A453D2U6-F1
#
_cell.length_a   1.000
_cell.length_b   1.000
_cell.length_c   1.000
_cell.angle_alpha   90.00
_cell.angle_beta   90.00
_cell.angle_gamma   90.00
#
_symmetry.space_group_name_H-M   'P 1'
#
loop_
_entity.id
_entity.type
_entity.pdbx_description
1 polymer ?
#
loop_
_entity_poly.entity_id
_entity_poly.type
_entity_poly.pdbx_seq_one_letter_code
_entity_poly.pdbx_strand_id
1 'polypeptide(L)'
;LLDYRRPEVQSLAELFGGPGAGDAVEWRMPENHHEDSPFHLVRLPGDERLAAQIANRSLLVKGIFELWGQGATYDELEKAIREYPDERKLPYLTPESSFKIVVDSFGKVISFEEQNEIIKGFTYIPFE
;
A
#
# COMPACT_ATOMS: atom_id res chain seq x y z
N LEU A 1 16.97 -16.39 6.62
CA LEU A 1 15.75 -17.21 6.58
C LEU A 1 14.56 -16.26 6.45
N LEU A 2 14.22 -15.68 5.31
CA LEU A 2 14.70 -15.65 3.94
C LEU A 2 13.77 -14.57 3.33
N ASP A 3 14.28 -13.66 2.50
CA ASP A 3 13.42 -12.64 1.88
C ASP A 3 12.55 -13.27 0.77
N TYR A 4 11.70 -14.22 1.18
CA TYR A 4 10.82 -15.00 0.33
C TYR A 4 9.55 -14.24 -0.05
N ARG A 5 9.32 -13.06 0.55
CA ARG A 5 8.18 -12.19 0.20
C ARG A 5 8.21 -11.82 -1.28
N ARG A 6 9.38 -11.44 -1.79
CA ARG A 6 9.56 -11.09 -3.21
C ARG A 6 9.31 -12.28 -4.15
N PRO A 7 10.01 -13.42 -4.01
CA PRO A 7 9.77 -14.57 -4.88
C PRO A 7 8.38 -15.18 -4.68
N GLU A 8 7.75 -15.08 -3.51
CA GLU A 8 6.34 -15.48 -3.32
C GLU A 8 5.43 -14.63 -4.21
N VAL A 9 5.52 -13.29 -4.11
CA VAL A 9 4.72 -12.38 -4.94
C VAL A 9 4.98 -12.60 -6.42
N GLN A 10 6.24 -12.78 -6.84
CA GLN A 10 6.59 -13.05 -8.23
C GLN A 10 6.02 -14.38 -8.72
N SER A 11 6.08 -15.43 -7.91
CA SER A 11 5.51 -16.75 -8.26
C SER A 11 3.99 -16.70 -8.38
N LEU A 12 3.32 -15.93 -7.51
CA LEU A 12 1.87 -15.74 -7.58
C LEU A 12 1.48 -14.85 -8.78
N ALA A 13 2.30 -13.84 -9.10
CA ALA A 13 2.12 -13.04 -10.31
C ALA A 13 2.26 -13.91 -11.57
N GLU A 14 3.26 -14.79 -11.65
CA GLU A 14 3.41 -15.76 -12.74
C GLU A 14 2.19 -16.69 -12.84
N LEU A 15 1.71 -17.19 -11.69
CA LEU A 15 0.58 -18.12 -11.63
C LEU A 15 -0.74 -17.50 -12.13
N PHE A 16 -1.02 -16.25 -11.76
CA PHE A 16 -2.30 -15.60 -12.06
C PHE A 16 -2.27 -14.67 -13.28
N GLY A 17 -1.11 -14.06 -13.54
CA GLY A 17 -0.87 -13.16 -14.68
C GLY A 17 -0.37 -13.88 -15.93
N GLY A 18 0.06 -15.13 -15.81
CA GLY A 18 0.55 -15.95 -16.92
C GLY A 18 2.06 -15.82 -17.17
N PRO A 19 2.58 -16.49 -18.21
CA PRO A 19 4.01 -16.57 -18.47
C PRO A 19 4.70 -15.21 -18.57
N GLY A 20 5.73 -15.00 -17.77
CA GLY A 20 6.53 -13.76 -17.71
C GLY A 20 5.96 -12.66 -16.81
N ALA A 21 4.79 -12.86 -16.20
CA ALA A 21 4.22 -11.89 -15.26
C ALA A 21 5.03 -11.79 -13.96
N GLY A 22 5.67 -12.88 -13.52
CA GLY A 22 6.56 -12.86 -12.36
C GLY A 22 7.79 -11.97 -12.56
N ASP A 23 8.39 -12.05 -13.76
CA ASP A 23 9.54 -11.24 -14.15
C ASP A 23 9.17 -9.76 -14.39
N ALA A 24 7.91 -9.49 -14.73
CA ALA A 24 7.38 -8.14 -14.94
C ALA A 24 7.08 -7.38 -13.63
N VAL A 25 7.20 -8.02 -12.45
CA VAL A 25 7.02 -7.34 -11.17
C VAL A 25 8.20 -6.41 -10.89
N GLU A 26 7.94 -5.11 -10.85
CA GLU A 26 8.95 -4.11 -10.52
C GLU A 26 8.92 -3.79 -9.01
N TRP A 27 10.03 -4.04 -8.34
CA TRP A 27 10.23 -3.63 -6.95
C TRP A 27 10.87 -2.25 -6.87
N ARG A 28 10.32 -1.39 -6.03
CA ARG A 28 10.90 -0.08 -5.71
C ARG A 28 11.15 0.00 -4.21
N MET A 29 12.30 0.55 -3.83
CA MET A 29 12.59 0.85 -2.44
C MET A 29 12.12 2.28 -2.13
N PRO A 30 11.38 2.50 -1.04
CA PRO A 30 11.18 3.84 -0.50
C PRO A 30 12.52 4.54 -0.21
N GLU A 31 12.52 5.88 -0.25
CA GLU A 31 13.63 6.66 0.27
C GLU A 31 13.79 6.37 1.77
N ASN A 32 15.02 6.09 2.23
CA ASN A 32 15.33 5.67 3.62
C ASN A 32 14.73 4.32 4.06
N HIS A 33 14.50 3.39 3.13
CA HIS A 33 14.02 2.04 3.47
C HIS A 33 15.05 1.25 4.31
N HIS A 34 14.62 0.83 5.50
CA HIS A 34 15.36 -0.13 6.33
C HIS A 34 15.18 -1.55 5.77
N GLU A 35 16.24 -2.36 5.73
CA GLU A 35 16.23 -3.71 5.15
C GLU A 35 15.18 -4.65 5.76
N ASP A 36 14.95 -4.52 7.07
CA ASP A 36 13.94 -5.30 7.79
C ASP A 36 12.52 -4.71 7.70
N SER A 37 12.33 -3.60 6.99
CA SER A 37 10.99 -2.99 6.86
C SER A 37 10.03 -3.96 6.16
N PRO A 38 8.80 -4.14 6.68
CA PRO A 38 7.79 -4.96 6.03
C PRO A 38 7.19 -4.27 4.80
N PHE A 39 7.33 -2.94 4.68
CA PHE A 39 6.68 -2.14 3.64
C PHE A 39 7.53 -2.08 2.38
N HIS A 40 6.96 -2.58 1.28
CA HIS A 40 7.61 -2.59 -0.04
C HIS A 40 6.74 -1.85 -1.04
N LEU A 41 7.38 -1.08 -1.93
CA LEU A 41 6.69 -0.55 -3.10
C LEU A 41 6.86 -1.54 -4.24
N VAL A 42 5.74 -1.86 -4.87
CA VAL A 42 5.70 -2.80 -5.99
C VAL A 42 4.80 -2.24 -7.08
N ARG A 43 5.22 -2.40 -8.33
CA ARG A 43 4.37 -2.24 -9.49
C ARG A 43 4.13 -3.63 -10.07
N LEU A 44 2.91 -4.11 -9.89
CA LEU A 44 2.46 -5.38 -10.44
C LEU A 44 2.05 -5.21 -11.91
N PRO A 45 2.23 -6.23 -12.76
CA PRO A 45 1.62 -6.23 -14.08
C PRO A 45 0.10 -6.36 -13.96
N GLY A 46 -0.67 -5.85 -14.93
CA GLY A 46 -2.13 -6.00 -14.94
C GLY A 46 -2.88 -5.01 -14.04
N ASP A 47 -4.04 -5.43 -13.55
CA ASP A 47 -5.01 -4.61 -12.82
C ASP A 47 -5.17 -5.03 -11.34
N GLU A 48 -6.11 -4.38 -10.64
CA GLU A 48 -6.44 -4.66 -9.25
C GLU A 48 -6.84 -6.13 -8.99
N ARG A 49 -7.37 -6.83 -10.00
CA ARG A 49 -7.78 -8.23 -9.87
C ARG A 49 -6.56 -9.12 -9.64
N LEU A 50 -5.45 -8.88 -10.34
CA LEU A 50 -4.23 -9.64 -10.12
C LEU A 50 -3.70 -9.40 -8.71
N ALA A 51 -3.65 -8.15 -8.26
CA ALA A 51 -3.23 -7.80 -6.91
C ALA A 51 -4.08 -8.52 -5.85
N ALA A 52 -5.40 -8.56 -6.03
CA ALA A 52 -6.31 -9.28 -5.15
C ALA A 52 -6.07 -10.80 -5.16
N GLN A 53 -5.79 -11.41 -6.32
CA GLN A 53 -5.48 -12.84 -6.40
C GLN A 53 -4.16 -13.19 -5.70
N ILE A 54 -3.13 -12.37 -5.86
CA ILE A 54 -1.85 -12.51 -5.16
C ILE A 54 -2.10 -12.40 -3.65
N ALA A 55 -2.71 -11.30 -3.18
CA ALA A 55 -2.95 -11.07 -1.76
C ALA A 55 -3.77 -12.20 -1.11
N ASN A 56 -4.78 -12.74 -1.79
CA ASN A 56 -5.60 -13.85 -1.28
C ASN A 56 -4.87 -15.18 -1.17
N ARG A 57 -3.73 -15.34 -1.85
CA ARG A 57 -2.97 -16.60 -1.94
C ARG A 57 -1.59 -16.52 -1.30
N SER A 58 -1.13 -15.33 -0.96
CA SER A 58 0.10 -15.11 -0.22
C SER A 58 0.01 -15.62 1.22
N LEU A 59 1.12 -16.16 1.71
CA LEU A 59 1.30 -16.53 3.11
C LEU A 59 2.16 -15.50 3.86
N LEU A 60 3.11 -14.85 3.19
CA LEU A 60 4.03 -13.89 3.79
C LEU A 60 3.60 -12.44 3.61
N VAL A 61 2.66 -12.17 2.71
CA VAL A 61 2.11 -10.83 2.46
C VAL A 61 0.82 -10.63 3.26
N LYS A 62 0.80 -9.64 4.15
CA LYS A 62 -0.38 -9.27 4.94
C LYS A 62 -1.47 -8.60 4.11
N GLY A 63 -1.10 -7.87 3.08
CA GLY A 63 -2.02 -7.17 2.19
C GLY A 63 -1.26 -6.39 1.12
N ILE A 64 -1.97 -6.02 0.06
CA ILE A 64 -1.51 -5.15 -1.00
C ILE A 64 -2.46 -3.97 -1.05
N PHE A 65 -1.90 -2.76 -1.01
CA PHE A 65 -2.68 -1.54 -0.95
C PHE A 65 -2.32 -0.65 -2.14
N GLU A 66 -3.33 0.02 -2.68
CA GLU A 66 -3.09 1.08 -3.65
C GLU A 66 -2.40 2.26 -2.95
N LEU A 67 -1.29 2.73 -3.51
CA LEU A 67 -0.56 3.86 -2.96
C LEU A 67 -1.12 5.17 -3.50
N TRP A 68 -1.86 5.90 -2.66
CA TRP A 68 -2.35 7.24 -2.99
C TRP A 68 -1.27 8.32 -2.83
N GLY A 69 -0.28 8.14 -1.95
CA GLY A 69 0.78 9.11 -1.75
C GLY A 69 1.83 8.64 -0.74
N GLN A 70 3.00 9.28 -0.77
CA GLN A 70 4.08 9.08 0.21
C GLN A 70 4.83 10.40 0.43
N GLY A 71 5.43 10.56 1.61
CA GLY A 71 6.25 11.73 1.97
C GLY A 71 7.07 11.46 3.22
N ALA A 72 8.17 12.19 3.42
CA ALA A 72 8.99 12.11 4.63
C ALA A 72 8.38 12.92 5.79
N THR A 73 7.47 13.85 5.47
CA THR A 73 6.69 14.64 6.41
C THR A 73 5.19 14.52 6.13
N TYR A 74 4.35 14.87 7.12
CA TYR A 74 2.90 14.86 6.94
C TYR A 74 2.43 15.88 5.88
N ASP A 75 3.10 17.04 5.77
CA ASP A 75 2.78 18.05 4.76
C ASP A 75 3.09 17.55 3.34
N GLU A 76 4.23 16.87 3.15
CA GLU A 76 4.58 16.22 1.88
C GLU A 76 3.59 15.11 1.53
N LEU A 77 3.18 14.31 2.52
CA LEU A 77 2.20 13.24 2.34
C LEU A 77 0.84 13.81 1.92
N GLU A 78 0.35 14.86 2.58
CA GLU A 78 -0.90 15.52 2.22
C GLU A 78 -0.85 16.04 0.78
N LYS A 79 0.23 16.74 0.42
CA LYS A 79 0.42 17.23 -0.94
C LYS A 79 0.37 16.10 -1.96
N ALA A 80 1.09 15.00 -1.70
CA ALA A 80 1.11 13.84 -2.60
C ALA A 80 -0.28 13.20 -2.76
N ILE A 81 -1.05 13.05 -1.68
CA ILE A 81 -2.42 12.48 -1.74
C ILE A 81 -3.37 13.40 -2.52
N ARG A 82 -3.21 14.73 -2.38
CA ARG A 82 -4.00 15.71 -3.14
C ARG A 82 -3.69 15.69 -4.63
N GLU A 83 -2.43 15.47 -5.01
CA GLU A 83 -1.99 15.35 -6.41
C GLU A 83 -2.40 14.02 -7.06
N TYR A 84 -2.72 12.99 -6.26
CA TYR A 84 -3.16 11.70 -6.78
C TYR A 84 -4.51 11.82 -7.51
N PRO A 85 -4.70 11.18 -8.68
CA PRO A 85 -5.89 11.36 -9.51
C PRO A 85 -7.20 11.07 -8.76
N ASP A 86 -8.11 12.04 -8.77
CA ASP A 86 -9.42 11.91 -8.10
C ASP A 86 -10.25 10.77 -8.71
N GLU A 87 -10.16 10.54 -10.02
CA GLU A 87 -10.85 9.44 -10.71
C GLU A 87 -10.54 8.05 -10.10
N ARG A 88 -9.38 7.88 -9.47
CA ARG A 88 -9.00 6.64 -8.78
C ARG A 88 -9.46 6.60 -7.32
N LYS A 89 -9.59 7.75 -6.66
CA LYS A 89 -10.02 7.85 -5.25
C LYS A 89 -11.54 7.85 -5.09
N LEU A 90 -12.23 8.61 -5.93
CA LEU A 90 -13.67 8.86 -5.86
C LEU A 90 -14.54 7.60 -5.74
N PRO A 91 -14.22 6.47 -6.41
CA PRO A 91 -15.00 5.23 -6.23
C PRO A 91 -15.04 4.70 -4.79
N TYR A 92 -14.07 5.08 -3.94
CA TYR A 92 -13.98 4.65 -2.54
C TYR A 92 -14.42 5.71 -1.53
N LEU A 93 -14.87 6.87 -2.00
CA LEU A 93 -15.26 8.04 -1.20
C LEU A 93 -16.76 8.37 -1.39
N THR A 94 -17.59 7.36 -1.64
CA THR A 94 -19.04 7.56 -1.84
C THR A 94 -19.78 7.58 -0.50
N PRO A 95 -20.94 8.26 -0.39
CA PRO A 95 -21.73 8.32 0.85
C PRO A 95 -22.19 6.95 1.38
N GLU A 96 -22.27 5.94 0.51
CA GLU A 96 -22.67 4.58 0.87
C GLU A 96 -21.50 3.74 1.40
N SER A 97 -20.27 4.24 1.30
CA SER A 97 -19.07 3.56 1.76
C SER A 97 -18.85 3.83 3.25
N SER A 98 -18.31 2.85 3.97
CA SER A 98 -17.78 3.08 5.32
C SER A 98 -16.27 2.98 5.28
N PHE A 99 -15.60 3.80 6.09
CA PHE A 99 -14.15 3.85 6.12
C PHE A 99 -13.60 3.61 7.53
N LYS A 100 -12.35 3.17 7.57
CA LYS A 100 -11.53 3.09 8.77
C LYS A 100 -10.11 3.48 8.41
N ILE A 101 -9.52 4.39 9.18
CA ILE A 101 -8.11 4.71 9.07
C ILE A 101 -7.33 3.78 10.02
N VAL A 102 -6.34 3.08 9.46
CA VAL A 102 -5.41 2.23 10.23
C VAL A 102 -4.03 2.85 10.14
N VAL A 103 -3.44 3.16 11.29
CA VAL A 103 -2.07 3.68 11.39
C VAL A 103 -1.18 2.54 11.87
N ASP A 104 -0.33 2.03 10.97
CA ASP A 104 0.69 1.01 11.26
C ASP A 104 2.09 1.63 11.20
N SER A 105 3.06 1.06 11.92
CA SER A 105 4.46 1.50 11.90
C SER A 105 5.45 0.34 12.05
N PHE A 106 6.69 0.61 11.67
CA PHE A 106 7.82 -0.32 11.80
C PHE A 106 8.88 0.26 12.74
N GLY A 107 9.35 -0.52 13.70
CA GLY A 107 10.41 -0.12 14.63
C GLY A 107 10.00 0.93 15.68
N LYS A 108 8.73 1.35 15.72
CA LYS A 108 8.17 2.29 16.69
C LYS A 108 6.84 1.74 17.23
N VAL A 109 6.54 2.03 18.49
CA VAL A 109 5.19 1.90 19.04
C VAL A 109 4.56 3.29 19.01
N ILE A 110 3.40 3.41 18.37
CA ILE A 110 2.63 4.66 18.31
C ILE A 110 1.65 4.68 19.49
N SER A 111 1.67 5.74 20.29
CA SER A 111 0.71 5.88 21.39
C SER A 111 -0.71 6.12 20.87
N PHE A 112 -1.71 5.94 21.74
CA PHE A 112 -3.09 6.22 21.38
C PHE A 112 -3.30 7.72 21.03
N GLU A 113 -2.65 8.61 21.78
CA GLU A 113 -2.68 10.05 21.52
C GLU A 113 -2.04 10.38 20.16
N GLU A 114 -0.83 9.85 19.88
CA GLU A 114 -0.15 10.06 18.59
C GLU A 114 -1.01 9.53 17.43
N GLN A 115 -1.60 8.35 17.58
CA GLN A 115 -2.47 7.76 16.56
C GLN A 115 -3.68 8.64 16.27
N ASN A 116 -4.32 9.21 17.30
CA ASN A 116 -5.45 10.11 17.13
C ASN A 116 -5.06 11.42 16.42
N GLU A 117 -3.90 11.98 16.73
CA GLU A 117 -3.42 13.19 16.04
C GLU A 117 -3.13 12.92 14.56
N ILE A 118 -2.53 11.77 14.25
CA ILE A 118 -2.32 11.33 12.86
C ILE A 118 -3.67 11.20 12.12
N ILE A 119 -4.65 10.55 12.74
CA ILE A 119 -5.99 10.36 12.14
C ILE A 119 -6.67 11.71 11.86
N LYS A 120 -6.62 12.65 12.81
CA LYS A 120 -7.15 14.02 12.60
C LYS A 120 -6.44 14.77 11.48
N GLY A 121 -5.16 14.45 11.25
CA GLY A 121 -4.38 14.98 10.13
C GLY A 121 -4.96 14.63 8.76
N PHE A 122 -5.71 13.53 8.62
CA PHE A 122 -6.28 13.08 7.34
C PHE A 122 -7.66 13.68 7.00
N THR A 123 -8.12 14.70 7.73
CA THR A 123 -9.43 15.36 7.51
C THR A 123 -9.61 15.99 6.13
N TYR A 124 -8.52 16.18 5.38
CA TYR A 124 -8.58 16.67 4.00
C TYR A 124 -9.02 15.63 2.97
N ILE A 125 -9.02 14.34 3.33
CA ILE A 125 -9.58 13.30 2.48
C ILE A 125 -11.09 13.28 2.75
N PRO A 126 -11.94 13.51 1.73
CA PRO A 126 -13.38 13.63 1.92
C PRO A 126 -14.01 12.24 2.05
N PHE A 127 -13.67 11.52 3.12
CA PHE A 127 -14.40 10.32 3.50
C PHE A 127 -15.78 10.75 4.02
N GLU A 128 -16.85 10.32 3.34
CA GLU A 128 -18.25 10.58 3.73
C GLU A 128 -18.85 9.45 4.58
#